data_AF-A0A7Z9Y0R8-F1
#
_entry.id   AF-A0A7Z9Y0R8-F1
#
_cell.length_a   1.000
_cell.length_b   1.000
_cell.length_c   1.000
_cell.angle_alpha   90.00
_cell.angle_beta   90.00
_cell.angle_gamma   90.00
#
_symmetry.space_group_name_H-M   'P 1'
#
loop_
_entity.id
_entity.type
_entity.pdbx_description
1 polymer ?
#
loop_
_entity_poly.entity_id
_entity_poly.type
_entity_poly.pdbx_seq_one_letter_code
_entity_poly.pdbx_strand_id
1 'polypeptide(L)'
;MGDTHEPFVHLHCHSEFSLLDGLSRVDDLVERAIELNQPAIALTDHGAMYGTMPFYRAAKSAGIKPIIGIETYMAMRSMRDKDPQRDKDRYHMLLLAENQTGYLNLLQIASTAQLDGFYYKPRIDRPFMAAHSDGIIATTGCMAGEIPRAIGAGKMELAHALMDEYLQIFGKERLFIELQEHSIPELTDINRKLIEMAAHYGLENNFLATNDVHYTRAEDADPHGV
;
A
#
# COMPACT_ATOMS: atom_id res chain seq x y z
N MET A 1 -7.57 5.34 -35.52
CA MET A 1 -6.75 6.00 -34.48
C MET A 1 -6.36 4.90 -33.54
N GLY A 2 -5.08 4.51 -33.52
CA GLY A 2 -4.61 3.45 -32.63
C GLY A 2 -4.85 3.90 -31.21
N ASP A 3 -5.56 3.08 -30.44
CA ASP A 3 -5.79 3.28 -29.02
C ASP A 3 -4.41 3.21 -28.36
N THR A 4 -3.77 4.36 -28.14
CA THR A 4 -2.49 4.46 -27.44
C THR A 4 -2.78 4.30 -25.96
N HIS A 5 -3.13 3.08 -25.54
CA HIS A 5 -3.21 2.75 -24.14
C HIS A 5 -1.78 2.85 -23.58
N GLU A 6 -1.50 3.92 -22.84
CA GLU A 6 -0.27 4.00 -22.08
C GLU A 6 -0.26 2.84 -21.08
N PRO A 7 0.83 2.06 -21.01
CA PRO A 7 0.86 0.86 -20.18
C PRO A 7 0.73 1.25 -18.69
N PHE A 8 -0.28 0.70 -18.02
CA PHE A 8 -0.50 0.89 -16.59
C PHE A 8 -0.41 -0.46 -15.85
N VAL A 9 0.07 -0.43 -14.61
CA VAL A 9 0.17 -1.59 -13.72
C VAL A 9 -0.41 -1.20 -12.37
N HIS A 10 -1.42 -1.92 -11.89
CA HIS A 10 -1.91 -1.71 -10.53
C HIS A 10 -0.90 -2.24 -9.51
N LEU A 11 -0.48 -1.37 -8.59
CA LEU A 11 0.45 -1.69 -7.50
C LEU A 11 -0.17 -1.68 -6.10
N HIS A 12 -1.45 -1.33 -5.99
CA HIS A 12 -2.22 -1.32 -4.74
C HIS A 12 -3.55 -2.06 -4.99
N CYS A 13 -3.57 -3.35 -4.68
CA CYS A 13 -4.69 -4.25 -4.93
C CYS A 13 -4.92 -5.19 -3.73
N HIS A 14 -6.17 -5.31 -3.35
CA HIS A 14 -6.67 -6.17 -2.29
C HIS A 14 -7.43 -7.32 -2.92
N SER A 15 -7.17 -8.53 -2.45
CA SER A 15 -7.85 -9.75 -2.87
C SER A 15 -8.81 -10.25 -1.79
N GLU A 16 -9.44 -11.40 -2.02
CA GLU A 16 -10.25 -12.10 -1.02
C GLU A 16 -9.49 -12.45 0.27
N PHE A 17 -8.15 -12.35 0.25
CA PHE A 17 -7.30 -12.55 1.42
C PHE A 17 -7.16 -11.31 2.31
N SER A 18 -7.61 -10.14 1.85
CA SER A 18 -7.91 -8.99 2.70
C SER A 18 -9.23 -9.23 3.44
N LEU A 19 -9.20 -10.16 4.40
CA LEU A 19 -10.40 -10.66 5.08
C LEU A 19 -11.29 -9.54 5.63
N LEU A 20 -12.59 -9.66 5.36
CA LEU A 20 -13.65 -8.70 5.72
C LEU A 20 -13.63 -7.38 4.93
N ASP A 21 -12.85 -7.31 3.84
CA ASP A 21 -12.79 -6.11 3.00
C ASP A 21 -12.67 -6.45 1.50
N GLY A 22 -11.62 -7.16 1.09
CA GLY A 22 -11.39 -7.45 -0.33
C GLY A 22 -12.37 -8.48 -0.89
N LEU A 23 -12.95 -8.16 -2.05
CA LEU A 23 -13.89 -9.03 -2.79
C LEU A 23 -13.23 -9.68 -4.02
N SER A 24 -12.20 -9.05 -4.57
CA SER A 24 -11.48 -9.50 -5.75
C SER A 24 -10.85 -10.87 -5.56
N ARG A 25 -11.28 -11.87 -6.35
CA ARG A 25 -10.59 -13.15 -6.37
C ARG A 25 -9.24 -13.02 -7.06
N VAL A 26 -8.22 -13.69 -6.55
CA VAL A 26 -6.87 -13.71 -7.13
C VAL A 26 -6.87 -14.04 -8.63
N ASP A 27 -7.63 -15.07 -9.03
CA ASP A 27 -7.72 -15.48 -10.44
C ASP A 27 -8.36 -14.37 -11.30
N ASP A 28 -9.42 -13.73 -10.78
CA ASP A 28 -10.15 -12.66 -11.46
C ASP A 28 -9.26 -11.40 -11.62
N LEU A 29 -8.43 -11.07 -10.61
CA LEU A 29 -7.44 -9.98 -10.71
C LEU A 29 -6.43 -10.22 -11.83
N VAL A 30 -5.91 -11.45 -11.93
CA VAL A 30 -4.93 -11.81 -12.96
C VAL A 30 -5.58 -11.82 -14.34
N GLU A 31 -6.78 -12.37 -14.47
CA GLU A 31 -7.55 -12.32 -15.73
C GLU A 31 -7.82 -10.88 -16.15
N ARG A 32 -8.23 -10.02 -15.23
CA ARG A 32 -8.50 -8.61 -15.51
C ARG A 32 -7.24 -7.85 -15.93
N ALA A 33 -6.09 -8.13 -15.34
CA ALA A 33 -4.82 -7.56 -15.76
C ALA A 33 -4.48 -7.93 -17.22
N ILE A 34 -4.75 -9.17 -17.64
CA ILE A 34 -4.58 -9.61 -19.03
C ILE A 34 -5.53 -8.87 -19.98
N GLU A 35 -6.82 -8.78 -19.63
CA GLU A 35 -7.82 -8.05 -20.43
C GLU A 35 -7.42 -6.58 -20.66
N LEU A 36 -6.80 -5.97 -19.64
CA LEU A 36 -6.32 -4.60 -19.66
C LEU A 36 -4.91 -4.46 -20.27
N ASN A 37 -4.32 -5.54 -20.78
CA ASN A 37 -2.97 -5.56 -21.35
C ASN A 37 -1.88 -5.09 -20.37
N GLN A 38 -2.05 -5.33 -19.07
CA GLN A 38 -1.06 -4.97 -18.06
C GLN A 38 0.04 -6.04 -18.00
N PRO A 39 1.33 -5.68 -18.10
CA PRO A 39 2.42 -6.67 -18.09
C PRO A 39 2.70 -7.23 -16.68
N ALA A 40 2.15 -6.61 -15.65
CA ALA A 40 2.35 -6.93 -14.24
C ALA A 40 1.11 -6.54 -13.43
N ILE A 41 1.02 -7.07 -12.21
CA ILE A 41 0.05 -6.66 -11.19
C ILE A 41 0.67 -6.93 -9.82
N ALA A 42 0.34 -6.11 -8.81
CA ALA A 42 0.72 -6.37 -7.43
C ALA A 42 -0.43 -6.99 -6.62
N LEU A 43 -0.07 -7.74 -5.57
CA LEU A 43 -0.98 -8.11 -4.50
C LEU A 43 -0.48 -7.50 -3.18
N THR A 44 -1.33 -6.72 -2.53
CA THR A 44 -0.99 -5.89 -1.37
C THR A 44 -2.08 -5.96 -0.30
N ASP A 45 -2.44 -7.18 0.10
CA ASP A 45 -3.50 -7.40 1.08
C ASP A 45 -3.24 -6.71 2.43
N HIS A 46 -4.33 -6.45 3.15
CA HIS A 46 -4.33 -5.81 4.46
C HIS A 46 -3.63 -6.66 5.53
N GLY A 47 -2.45 -6.23 5.96
CA GLY A 47 -1.75 -6.75 7.14
C GLY A 47 -1.42 -8.25 7.09
N ALA A 48 -1.50 -8.87 5.92
CA ALA A 48 -1.29 -10.30 5.73
C ALA A 48 -0.76 -10.61 4.33
N MET A 49 -0.14 -11.79 4.20
CA MET A 49 0.42 -12.31 2.94
C MET A 49 -0.17 -13.69 2.60
N TYR A 50 -1.41 -13.95 3.00
CA TYR A 50 -2.06 -15.25 2.83
C TYR A 50 -2.23 -15.62 1.35
N GLY A 51 -2.59 -14.64 0.52
CA GLY A 51 -2.83 -14.80 -0.91
C GLY A 51 -1.57 -14.88 -1.77
N THR A 52 -0.38 -14.63 -1.22
CA THR A 52 0.85 -14.46 -2.01
C THR A 52 1.19 -15.67 -2.87
N MET A 53 1.10 -16.89 -2.34
CA MET A 53 1.46 -18.09 -3.11
C MET A 53 0.41 -18.48 -4.18
N PRO A 54 -0.90 -18.48 -3.87
CA PRO A 54 -1.94 -18.58 -4.91
C PRO A 54 -1.75 -17.56 -6.03
N PHE A 55 -1.58 -16.28 -5.68
CA PHE A 55 -1.39 -15.19 -6.62
C PHE A 55 -0.14 -15.33 -7.48
N TYR A 56 1.00 -15.62 -6.86
CA TYR A 56 2.24 -15.83 -7.59
C TYR A 56 2.07 -16.93 -8.65
N ARG A 57 1.43 -18.05 -8.30
CA ARG A 57 1.20 -19.17 -9.23
C ARG A 57 0.24 -18.78 -10.35
N ALA A 58 -0.87 -18.13 -10.03
CA ALA A 58 -1.86 -17.67 -11.01
C ALA A 58 -1.22 -16.71 -12.04
N ALA A 59 -0.56 -15.65 -11.56
CA ALA A 59 0.11 -14.67 -12.39
C ALA A 59 1.20 -15.30 -13.27
N LYS A 60 2.05 -16.18 -12.71
CA LYS A 60 3.11 -16.87 -13.46
C LYS A 60 2.55 -17.79 -14.54
N SER A 61 1.49 -18.55 -14.26
CA SER A 61 0.82 -19.40 -15.26
C SER A 61 0.20 -18.58 -16.39
N ALA A 62 -0.29 -17.38 -16.08
CA ALA A 62 -0.87 -16.44 -17.03
C ALA A 62 0.17 -15.62 -17.82
N GLY A 63 1.47 -15.74 -17.52
CA GLY A 63 2.52 -14.97 -18.17
C GLY A 63 2.63 -13.51 -17.70
N ILE A 64 1.94 -13.14 -16.62
CA ILE A 64 1.98 -11.82 -16.00
C ILE A 64 3.09 -11.78 -14.95
N LYS A 65 3.79 -10.64 -14.80
CA LYS A 65 4.79 -10.47 -13.74
C LYS A 65 4.07 -10.22 -12.39
N PRO A 66 4.16 -11.13 -11.41
CA PRO A 66 3.65 -10.84 -10.06
C PRO A 66 4.57 -9.86 -9.35
N ILE A 67 3.98 -8.88 -8.68
CA ILE A 67 4.65 -7.99 -7.72
C ILE A 67 4.09 -8.31 -6.34
N ILE A 68 4.98 -8.66 -5.40
CA ILE A 68 4.57 -9.08 -4.06
C ILE A 68 4.67 -7.88 -3.13
N GLY A 69 3.59 -7.56 -2.44
CA GLY A 69 3.54 -6.51 -1.45
C GLY A 69 2.62 -6.85 -0.28
N ILE A 70 2.38 -5.83 0.54
CA ILE A 70 1.47 -5.84 1.68
C ILE A 70 1.07 -4.39 1.97
N GLU A 71 -0.20 -4.15 2.26
CA GLU A 71 -0.60 -2.91 2.91
C GLU A 71 -0.58 -3.15 4.42
N THR A 72 0.52 -2.78 5.08
CA THR A 72 0.72 -3.04 6.50
C THR A 72 0.00 -2.01 7.37
N TYR A 73 -0.24 -2.33 8.63
CA TYR A 73 -0.77 -1.39 9.60
C TYR A 73 0.34 -0.82 10.48
N MET A 74 0.46 0.51 10.53
CA MET A 74 1.36 1.20 11.45
C MET A 74 0.61 1.55 12.74
N ALA A 75 1.20 1.21 13.88
CA ALA A 75 0.66 1.57 15.19
C ALA A 75 0.77 3.08 15.44
N MET A 76 -0.19 3.65 16.17
CA MET A 76 -0.16 5.07 16.58
C MET A 76 1.04 5.41 17.48
N ARG A 77 1.56 4.40 18.20
CA ARG A 77 2.66 4.47 19.16
C ARG A 77 3.55 3.25 18.99
N SER A 78 3.73 2.40 20.00
CA SER A 78 4.38 1.11 19.81
C SER A 78 3.39 0.06 19.32
N MET A 79 3.87 -0.91 18.54
CA MET A 79 3.08 -2.08 18.15
C MET A 79 2.64 -2.92 19.37
N ARG A 80 3.36 -2.80 20.50
CA ARG A 80 3.06 -3.51 21.76
C ARG A 80 2.04 -2.78 22.65
N ASP A 81 1.71 -1.53 22.35
CA ASP A 81 0.73 -0.75 23.12
C ASP A 81 -0.71 -1.20 22.80
N LYS A 82 -1.54 -1.36 23.85
CA LYS A 82 -2.93 -1.87 23.78
C LYS A 82 -3.92 -1.04 24.62
N ASP A 83 -3.70 0.26 24.73
CA ASP A 83 -4.63 1.18 25.37
C ASP A 83 -5.89 1.37 24.48
N PRO A 84 -7.10 1.09 24.97
CA PRO A 84 -8.34 1.19 24.17
C PRO A 84 -8.66 2.58 23.62
N GLN A 85 -8.17 3.65 24.27
CA GLN A 85 -8.44 5.02 23.83
C GLN A 85 -7.38 5.52 22.84
N ARG A 86 -6.17 4.98 22.90
CA ARG A 86 -5.01 5.53 22.18
C ARG A 86 -4.50 4.63 21.06
N ASP A 87 -4.73 3.33 21.14
CA ASP A 87 -4.09 2.34 20.26
C ASP A 87 -5.09 1.51 19.44
N LYS A 88 -6.39 1.83 19.52
CA LYS A 88 -7.41 1.21 18.66
C LYS A 88 -7.21 1.56 17.17
N ASP A 89 -6.72 2.77 16.93
CA ASP A 89 -6.50 3.32 15.59
C ASP A 89 -5.11 2.91 15.08
N ARG A 90 -4.93 3.10 13.76
CA ARG A 90 -3.74 2.68 13.01
C ARG A 90 -3.70 3.45 11.69
N TYR A 91 -2.55 3.43 11.06
CA TYR A 91 -2.35 3.95 9.71
C TYR A 91 -2.07 2.80 8.74
N HIS A 92 -2.27 3.08 7.45
CA HIS A 92 -1.91 2.15 6.39
C HIS A 92 -0.54 2.53 5.80
N MET A 93 0.17 1.54 5.28
CA MET A 93 1.39 1.78 4.51
C MET A 93 1.58 0.68 3.48
N LEU A 94 1.64 1.08 2.21
CA LEU A 94 1.91 0.18 1.11
C LEU A 94 3.40 -0.11 1.01
N LEU A 95 3.76 -1.40 1.07
CA LEU A 95 5.12 -1.90 0.94
C LEU A 95 5.19 -2.94 -0.18
N LEU A 96 6.19 -2.82 -1.06
CA LEU A 96 6.44 -3.71 -2.19
C LEU A 96 7.84 -4.31 -2.08
N ALA A 97 7.98 -5.61 -2.33
CA ALA A 97 9.27 -6.27 -2.40
C ALA A 97 9.95 -5.93 -3.74
N GLU A 98 11.05 -5.17 -3.67
CA GLU A 98 11.90 -4.87 -4.83
C GLU A 98 12.70 -6.10 -5.28
N ASN A 99 13.10 -6.92 -4.30
CA ASN A 99 13.97 -8.08 -4.50
C ASN A 99 13.70 -9.16 -3.44
N GLN A 100 14.51 -10.23 -3.45
CA GLN A 100 14.37 -11.36 -2.53
C GLN A 100 14.55 -10.96 -1.06
N THR A 101 15.46 -10.02 -0.75
CA THR A 101 15.64 -9.50 0.61
C THR A 101 14.38 -8.77 1.06
N GLY A 102 13.81 -7.94 0.19
CA GLY A 102 12.53 -7.27 0.44
C GLY A 102 11.40 -8.25 0.74
N TYR A 103 11.27 -9.31 -0.06
CA TYR A 103 10.27 -10.35 0.18
C TYR A 103 10.43 -11.02 1.54
N LEU A 104 11.66 -11.38 1.93
CA LEU A 104 11.92 -11.96 3.25
C LEU A 104 11.59 -10.97 4.38
N ASN A 105 11.87 -9.68 4.19
CA ASN A 105 11.50 -8.64 5.14
C ASN A 105 9.99 -8.45 5.24
N LEU A 106 9.24 -8.52 4.13
CA LEU A 106 7.77 -8.51 4.16
C LEU A 106 7.22 -9.70 4.96
N LEU A 107 7.81 -10.90 4.83
CA LEU A 107 7.43 -12.06 5.64
C LEU A 107 7.68 -11.83 7.14
N GLN A 108 8.80 -11.20 7.50
CA GLN A 108 9.09 -10.84 8.90
C GLN A 108 8.12 -9.79 9.43
N ILE A 109 7.77 -8.79 8.63
CA ILE A 109 6.77 -7.77 8.95
C ILE A 109 5.41 -8.44 9.20
N ALA A 110 4.92 -9.22 8.26
CA ALA A 110 3.62 -9.89 8.38
C ALA A 110 3.58 -10.83 9.60
N SER A 111 4.64 -11.60 9.83
CA SER A 111 4.72 -12.54 10.95
C SER A 111 4.78 -11.83 12.30
N THR A 112 5.63 -10.80 12.43
CA THR A 112 5.81 -10.07 13.70
C THR A 112 4.57 -9.25 14.04
N ALA A 113 3.92 -8.65 13.04
CA ALA A 113 2.68 -7.90 13.23
C ALA A 113 1.58 -8.79 13.85
N GLN A 114 1.52 -10.07 13.47
CA GLN A 114 0.58 -11.05 14.01
C GLN A 114 0.97 -11.56 15.40
N LEU A 115 2.26 -11.88 15.62
CA LEU A 115 2.71 -12.50 16.86
C LEU A 115 2.87 -11.50 18.01
N ASP A 116 3.46 -10.34 17.72
CA ASP A 116 3.84 -9.35 18.74
C ASP A 116 2.94 -8.11 18.70
N GLY A 117 2.58 -7.67 17.49
CA GLY A 117 1.92 -6.38 17.25
C GLY A 117 0.40 -6.41 17.23
N PHE A 118 -0.20 -7.59 17.38
CA PHE A 118 -1.64 -7.76 17.21
C PHE A 118 -2.43 -7.12 18.37
N TYR A 119 -3.36 -6.26 17.98
CA TYR A 119 -4.40 -5.74 18.87
C TYR A 119 -5.80 -5.93 18.27
N TYR A 120 -6.31 -4.96 17.50
CA TYR A 120 -7.50 -5.17 16.65
C TYR A 120 -7.13 -5.60 15.22
N LYS A 121 -5.93 -5.21 14.78
CA LYS A 121 -5.30 -5.59 13.52
C LYS A 121 -3.81 -5.89 13.79
N PRO A 122 -3.13 -6.65 12.93
CA PRO A 122 -1.70 -6.92 13.05
C PRO A 122 -0.90 -5.66 12.68
N ARG A 123 -0.25 -5.00 13.65
CA ARG A 123 0.45 -3.73 13.43
C ARG A 123 1.95 -3.87 13.61
N ILE A 124 2.74 -3.02 12.97
CA ILE A 124 4.15 -2.79 13.28
C ILE A 124 4.36 -1.36 13.78
N ASP A 125 5.56 -1.06 14.27
CA ASP A 125 5.99 0.31 14.57
C ASP A 125 7.20 0.72 13.72
N ARG A 126 7.48 2.03 13.68
CA ARG A 126 8.52 2.60 12.82
C ARG A 126 9.93 2.08 13.11
N PRO A 127 10.35 1.86 14.38
CA PRO A 127 11.64 1.22 14.67
C PRO A 127 11.75 -0.19 14.07
N PHE A 128 10.70 -1.01 14.18
CA PHE A 128 10.71 -2.34 13.57
C PHE A 128 10.76 -2.26 12.04
N MET A 129 9.97 -1.37 11.44
CA MET A 129 9.99 -1.11 9.99
C MET A 129 11.37 -0.69 9.50
N ALA A 130 12.02 0.24 10.21
CA ALA A 130 13.37 0.71 9.87
C ALA A 130 14.41 -0.42 9.90
N ALA A 131 14.30 -1.34 10.85
CA ALA A 131 15.20 -2.49 10.95
C ALA A 131 15.01 -3.53 9.83
N HIS A 132 13.87 -3.48 9.11
CA HIS A 132 13.51 -4.43 8.05
C HIS A 132 13.23 -3.74 6.71
N SER A 133 13.75 -2.53 6.48
CA SER A 133 13.44 -1.75 5.27
C SER A 133 14.24 -2.16 4.03
N ASP A 134 15.30 -2.97 4.18
CA ASP A 134 16.16 -3.34 3.04
C ASP A 134 15.39 -4.13 1.96
N GLY A 135 15.62 -3.78 0.70
CA GLY A 135 14.89 -4.34 -0.46
C GLY A 135 13.38 -4.04 -0.53
N ILE A 136 12.84 -3.14 0.29
CA ILE A 136 11.43 -2.72 0.25
C ILE A 136 11.30 -1.35 -0.42
N ILE A 137 10.35 -1.25 -1.36
CA ILE A 137 9.79 0.02 -1.84
C ILE A 137 8.57 0.36 -0.98
N ALA A 138 8.47 1.61 -0.53
CA ALA A 138 7.37 2.12 0.27
C ALA A 138 6.72 3.33 -0.40
N THR A 139 5.49 3.63 0.01
CA THR A 139 4.79 4.83 -0.42
C THR A 139 4.30 5.69 0.75
N THR A 140 3.82 6.90 0.44
CA THR A 140 3.07 7.73 1.38
C THR A 140 1.72 7.13 1.82
N GLY A 141 1.24 6.10 1.11
CA GLY A 141 0.01 5.37 1.38
C GLY A 141 -1.26 6.03 0.83
N CYS A 142 -2.38 5.33 1.02
CA CYS A 142 -3.73 5.82 0.76
C CYS A 142 -4.14 6.93 1.75
N MET A 143 -5.39 7.41 1.68
CA MET A 143 -5.92 8.43 2.60
C MET A 143 -5.78 8.05 4.10
N ALA A 144 -5.70 6.75 4.41
CA ALA A 144 -5.48 6.24 5.77
C ALA A 144 -4.02 6.19 6.22
N GLY A 145 -3.05 6.58 5.37
CA GLY A 145 -1.63 6.65 5.69
C GLY A 145 -1.26 7.82 6.63
N GLU A 146 -0.09 7.73 7.26
CA GLU A 146 0.37 8.72 8.25
C GLU A 146 0.48 10.13 7.66
N ILE A 147 1.12 10.24 6.49
CA ILE A 147 1.35 11.52 5.81
C ILE A 147 0.03 12.09 5.25
N PRO A 148 -0.78 11.36 4.45
CA PRO A 148 -2.08 11.83 3.99
C PRO A 148 -3.02 12.27 5.12
N ARG A 149 -3.08 11.52 6.24
CA ARG A 149 -3.90 11.93 7.39
C ARG A 149 -3.39 13.19 8.07
N ALA A 150 -2.08 13.37 8.19
CA ALA A 150 -1.51 14.61 8.74
C ALA A 150 -1.88 15.82 7.85
N ILE A 151 -1.78 15.66 6.53
CA ILE A 151 -2.18 16.66 5.53
C ILE A 151 -3.68 16.99 5.64
N GLY A 152 -4.54 15.97 5.65
CA GLY A 152 -5.99 16.14 5.78
C GLY A 152 -6.41 16.79 7.10
N ALA A 153 -5.64 16.58 8.17
CA ALA A 153 -5.83 17.25 9.46
C ALA A 153 -5.21 18.67 9.52
N GLY A 154 -4.65 19.19 8.43
CA GLY A 154 -3.99 20.50 8.38
C GLY A 154 -2.66 20.57 9.15
N LYS A 155 -2.07 19.44 9.51
CA LYS A 155 -0.85 19.33 10.32
C LYS A 155 0.39 19.19 9.42
N MET A 156 0.68 20.22 8.62
CA MET A 156 1.78 20.17 7.64
C MET A 156 3.15 19.96 8.28
N GLU A 157 3.42 20.55 9.45
CA GLU A 157 4.68 20.32 10.19
C GLU A 157 4.88 18.83 10.53
N LEU A 158 3.79 18.14 10.91
CA LEU A 158 3.84 16.69 11.16
C LEU A 158 4.05 15.91 9.86
N ALA A 159 3.41 16.32 8.76
CA ALA A 159 3.59 15.67 7.46
C ALA A 159 5.04 15.75 6.98
N HIS A 160 5.69 16.91 7.13
CA HIS A 160 7.12 17.09 6.83
C HIS A 160 8.01 16.23 7.73
N ALA A 161 7.77 16.23 9.04
CA ALA A 161 8.54 15.39 9.97
C ALA A 161 8.43 13.89 9.65
N LEU A 162 7.24 13.42 9.25
CA LEU A 162 7.02 12.04 8.81
C LEU A 162 7.74 11.74 7.49
N MET A 163 7.71 12.67 6.53
CA MET A 163 8.43 12.52 5.27
C MET A 163 9.94 12.43 5.50
N ASP A 164 10.50 13.26 6.39
CA ASP A 164 11.90 13.17 6.80
C ASP A 164 12.26 11.80 7.38
N GLU A 165 11.43 11.29 8.30
CA GLU A 165 11.62 9.96 8.91
C GLU A 165 11.56 8.85 7.85
N TYR A 166 10.60 8.91 6.91
CA TYR A 166 10.48 7.89 5.86
C TYR A 166 11.62 7.96 4.84
N LEU A 167 12.09 9.16 4.51
CA LEU A 167 13.27 9.33 3.67
C LEU A 167 14.54 8.79 4.33
N GLN A 168 14.67 8.91 5.65
CA GLN A 168 15.78 8.29 6.39
C GLN A 168 15.71 6.77 6.36
N ILE A 169 14.50 6.18 6.40
CA ILE A 169 14.29 4.73 6.43
C ILE A 169 14.47 4.07 5.06
N PHE A 170 13.85 4.63 4.02
CA PHE A 170 13.77 4.01 2.69
C PHE A 170 14.77 4.61 1.70
N GLY A 171 15.12 5.88 1.87
CA GLY A 171 15.86 6.66 0.89
C GLY A 171 15.00 7.13 -0.28
N LYS A 172 15.54 8.09 -1.05
CA LYS A 172 14.84 8.66 -2.21
C LYS A 172 14.60 7.68 -3.36
N GLU A 173 15.34 6.58 -3.42
CA GLU A 173 15.20 5.59 -4.50
C GLU A 173 14.00 4.65 -4.29
N ARG A 174 13.53 4.53 -3.04
CA ARG A 174 12.53 3.52 -2.65
C ARG A 174 11.31 4.10 -1.95
N LEU A 175 11.22 5.43 -1.81
CA LEU A 175 10.03 6.12 -1.32
C LEU A 175 9.31 6.82 -2.47
N PHE A 176 8.04 6.48 -2.66
CA PHE A 176 7.18 7.07 -3.68
C PHE A 176 6.02 7.85 -3.06
N ILE A 177 5.63 8.92 -3.71
CA ILE A 177 4.44 9.71 -3.38
C ILE A 177 3.27 9.05 -4.07
N GLU A 178 2.44 8.36 -3.30
CA GLU A 178 1.25 7.67 -3.79
C GLU A 178 0.11 8.66 -3.96
N LEU A 179 -0.47 8.66 -5.15
CA LEU A 179 -1.58 9.51 -5.55
C LEU A 179 -2.75 8.64 -5.96
N GLN A 180 -3.91 8.90 -5.34
CA GLN A 180 -5.17 8.20 -5.56
C GLN A 180 -6.27 9.23 -5.73
N GLU A 181 -7.16 9.07 -6.70
CA GLU A 181 -8.28 9.98 -6.93
C GLU A 181 -9.58 9.18 -7.06
N HIS A 182 -10.52 9.47 -6.16
CA HIS A 182 -11.87 8.92 -6.13
C HIS A 182 -12.86 10.08 -5.93
N SER A 183 -14.15 9.78 -5.92
CA SER A 183 -15.21 10.77 -5.64
C SER A 183 -15.27 11.21 -4.16
N ILE A 184 -14.11 11.59 -3.59
CA ILE A 184 -13.90 12.04 -2.21
C ILE A 184 -13.19 13.41 -2.28
N PRO A 185 -13.89 14.52 -2.01
CA PRO A 185 -13.35 15.87 -2.22
C PRO A 185 -12.02 16.16 -1.52
N GLU A 186 -11.79 15.53 -0.36
CA GLU A 186 -10.58 15.69 0.44
C GLU A 186 -9.33 15.12 -0.26
N LEU A 187 -9.47 14.10 -1.12
CA LEU A 187 -8.34 13.48 -1.83
C LEU A 187 -7.67 14.46 -2.78
N THR A 188 -8.44 15.28 -3.51
CA THR A 188 -7.88 16.26 -4.44
C THR A 188 -6.97 17.27 -3.72
N ASP A 189 -7.33 17.73 -2.51
CA ASP A 189 -6.49 18.64 -1.72
C ASP A 189 -5.26 17.94 -1.14
N ILE A 190 -5.43 16.70 -0.67
CA ILE A 190 -4.31 15.86 -0.20
C ILE A 190 -3.30 15.63 -1.32
N ASN A 191 -3.75 15.24 -2.53
CA ASN A 191 -2.92 15.02 -3.71
C ASN A 191 -2.14 16.28 -4.08
N ARG A 192 -2.80 17.45 -4.09
CA ARG A 192 -2.13 18.73 -4.36
C ARG A 192 -1.00 18.99 -3.37
N LYS A 193 -1.26 18.82 -2.07
CA LYS A 193 -0.25 19.06 -1.02
C LYS A 193 0.88 18.04 -1.04
N LEU A 194 0.59 16.78 -1.38
CA LEU A 194 1.62 15.76 -1.61
C LEU A 194 2.55 16.16 -2.76
N ILE A 195 2.00 16.66 -3.88
CA ILE A 195 2.79 17.14 -5.02
C ILE A 195 3.65 18.35 -4.65
N GLU A 196 3.08 19.34 -3.94
CA GLU A 196 3.83 20.50 -3.44
C GLU A 196 4.98 20.08 -2.51
N MET A 197 4.70 19.14 -1.60
CA MET A 197 5.69 18.62 -0.67
C MET A 197 6.79 17.81 -1.38
N ALA A 198 6.47 17.07 -2.45
CA ALA A 198 7.45 16.30 -3.21
C ALA A 198 8.58 17.18 -3.76
N ALA A 199 8.26 18.39 -4.23
CA ALA A 199 9.25 19.35 -4.73
C ALA A 199 10.23 19.81 -3.63
N HIS A 200 9.77 19.95 -2.39
CA HIS A 200 10.64 20.30 -1.26
C HIS A 200 11.73 19.24 -1.03
N TYR A 201 11.41 17.98 -1.27
CA TYR A 201 12.31 16.84 -1.02
C TYR A 201 13.07 16.36 -2.26
N GLY A 202 12.86 16.96 -3.43
CA GLY A 202 13.44 16.50 -4.69
C GLY A 202 12.89 15.13 -5.11
N LEU A 203 11.58 14.92 -4.93
CA LEU A 203 10.82 13.70 -5.24
C LEU A 203 9.85 13.90 -6.42
N GLU A 204 10.08 14.91 -7.28
CA GLU A 204 9.21 15.26 -8.40
C GLU A 204 9.11 14.16 -9.47
N ASN A 205 10.05 13.21 -9.46
CA ASN A 205 10.04 12.03 -10.33
C ASN A 205 9.57 10.75 -9.61
N ASN A 206 9.11 10.86 -8.37
CA ASN A 206 8.74 9.72 -7.51
C ASN A 206 7.23 9.64 -7.29
N PHE A 207 6.42 10.07 -8.26
CA PHE A 207 4.98 9.90 -8.17
C PHE A 207 4.58 8.48 -8.57
N LEU A 208 3.65 7.90 -7.81
CA LEU A 208 3.03 6.63 -8.12
C LEU A 208 1.51 6.77 -8.09
N ALA A 209 0.87 6.63 -9.25
CA ALA A 209 -0.58 6.57 -9.33
C ALA A 209 -1.06 5.14 -9.00
N THR A 210 -1.97 5.02 -8.05
CA THR A 210 -2.63 3.75 -7.69
C THR A 210 -4.15 3.96 -7.55
N ASN A 211 -4.91 2.90 -7.29
CA ASN A 211 -6.37 2.98 -7.22
C ASN A 211 -6.99 2.21 -6.04
N ASP A 212 -6.17 1.65 -5.15
CA ASP A 212 -6.62 0.92 -3.96
C ASP A 212 -7.76 -0.10 -4.24
N VAL A 213 -7.48 -1.05 -5.15
CA VAL A 213 -8.51 -1.91 -5.74
C VAL A 213 -9.03 -2.91 -4.72
N HIS A 214 -10.33 -2.91 -4.44
CA HIS A 214 -10.99 -3.86 -3.53
C HIS A 214 -11.94 -4.86 -4.24
N TYR A 215 -12.24 -4.59 -5.52
CA TYR A 215 -13.09 -5.42 -6.37
C TYR A 215 -12.65 -5.31 -7.83
N THR A 216 -12.88 -6.37 -8.62
CA THR A 216 -12.18 -6.57 -9.90
C THR A 216 -12.78 -5.71 -11.01
N ARG A 217 -14.10 -5.56 -11.03
CA ARG A 217 -14.84 -4.80 -12.04
C ARG A 217 -15.72 -3.75 -11.39
N ALA A 218 -16.00 -2.65 -12.10
CA ALA A 218 -16.83 -1.58 -11.57
C ALA A 218 -18.24 -2.05 -11.14
N GLU A 219 -18.78 -3.07 -11.81
CA GLU A 219 -20.07 -3.71 -11.47
C GLU A 219 -20.07 -4.47 -10.14
N ASP A 220 -18.90 -4.77 -9.57
CA ASP A 220 -18.76 -5.47 -8.29
C ASP A 220 -18.86 -4.51 -7.07
N ALA A 221 -19.04 -3.21 -7.31
CA ALA A 221 -19.14 -2.20 -6.25
C ALA A 221 -20.36 -2.42 -5.33
N ASP A 222 -21.52 -2.78 -5.91
CA ASP A 222 -22.73 -3.07 -5.12
C ASP A 222 -22.54 -4.33 -4.24
N PRO A 223 -22.04 -5.47 -4.75
CA PRO A 223 -21.67 -6.63 -3.93
C PRO A 223 -20.59 -6.38 -2.87
N HIS A 224 -19.69 -5.41 -3.07
CA HIS A 224 -18.67 -5.05 -2.06
C HIS A 224 -19.27 -4.24 -0.90
N GLY A 225 -20.30 -3.43 -1.18
CA GLY A 225 -20.92 -2.54 -0.19
C GLY A 225 -21.91 -3.19 0.80
N VAL A 226 -22.15 -4.51 0.73
CA VAL A 226 -23.15 -5.23 1.56
C VAL A 226 -22.58 -5.91 2.80
#